data_AF-A0AB39P0U9-F1
#
_entry.id   AF-A0AB39P0U9-F1
#
_cell.length_a   1.000
_cell.length_b   1.000
_cell.length_c   1.000
_cell.angle_alpha   90.00
_cell.angle_beta   90.00
_cell.angle_gamma   90.00
#
_symmetry.space_group_name_H-M   'P 1'
#
loop_
_entity.id
_entity.type
_entity.pdbx_description
1 polymer ?
#
loop_
_entity_poly.entity_id
_entity_poly.type
_entity_poly.pdbx_seq_one_letter_code
_entity_poly.pdbx_strand_id
1 'polypeptide(L)'
;MTRSAARAIWTFTLDEDEDWVPFREPAGDENLRRAVETLLMGIASAGAAETYLAAWRADSQRWGTGFSLGTASATARRASSELVRLIDLYGQFEDCDIAADEFETMLQDHVAAARTAES
;
A
#
# COMPACT_ATOMS: atom_id res chain seq x y z
N MET A 1 0.95 -25.05 -17.10
CA MET A 1 0.08 -23.96 -17.61
C MET A 1 -0.03 -22.92 -16.51
N THR A 2 0.85 -21.93 -16.48
CA THR A 2 0.74 -20.80 -15.56
C THR A 2 -0.24 -19.82 -16.19
N ARG A 3 -1.46 -19.74 -15.66
CA ARG A 3 -2.32 -18.59 -15.94
C ARG A 3 -1.56 -17.38 -15.41
N SER A 4 -1.14 -16.48 -16.30
CA SER A 4 -0.77 -15.13 -15.89
C SER A 4 -2.02 -14.56 -15.23
N ALA A 5 -2.03 -14.47 -13.90
CA ALA A 5 -3.08 -13.72 -13.22
C ALA A 5 -2.99 -12.28 -13.73
N ALA A 6 -4.13 -11.68 -14.08
CA ALA A 6 -4.16 -10.27 -14.42
C ALA A 6 -3.63 -9.49 -13.21
N ARG A 7 -2.68 -8.58 -13.44
CA ARG A 7 -2.13 -7.71 -12.39
C ARG A 7 -3.26 -6.86 -11.83
N ALA A 8 -3.34 -6.77 -10.50
CA ALA A 8 -4.31 -5.91 -9.86
C ALA A 8 -4.02 -4.44 -10.18
N ILE A 9 -5.07 -3.66 -10.42
CA ILE A 9 -5.01 -2.23 -10.67
C ILE A 9 -5.57 -1.54 -9.44
N TRP A 10 -4.84 -0.56 -8.91
CA TRP A 10 -5.29 0.25 -7.80
C TRP A 10 -5.65 1.65 -8.28
N THR A 11 -6.78 2.17 -7.82
CA THR A 11 -7.21 3.54 -8.04
C THR A 11 -7.58 4.18 -6.71
N PHE A 12 -7.28 5.47 -6.55
CA PHE A 12 -7.46 6.17 -5.29
C PHE A 12 -8.25 7.45 -5.52
N THR A 13 -9.18 7.73 -4.63
CA THR A 13 -9.95 8.97 -4.59
C THR A 13 -9.96 9.51 -3.17
N LEU A 14 -10.13 10.82 -3.02
CA LEU A 14 -10.41 11.44 -1.73
C LEU A 14 -11.91 11.37 -1.45
N ASP A 15 -12.28 11.14 -0.20
CA ASP A 15 -13.66 11.30 0.27
C ASP A 15 -13.93 12.73 0.79
N GLU A 16 -15.04 12.91 1.50
CA GLU A 16 -15.47 14.22 2.02
C GLU A 16 -14.57 14.74 3.15
N ASP A 17 -13.82 13.87 3.82
CA ASP A 17 -12.90 14.19 4.93
C ASP A 17 -11.44 14.32 4.44
N GLU A 18 -11.22 14.31 3.12
CA GLU A 18 -9.90 14.29 2.48
C GLU A 18 -9.07 13.03 2.82
N ASP A 19 -9.74 11.92 3.15
CA ASP A 19 -9.11 10.63 3.37
C ASP A 19 -9.04 9.82 2.06
N TRP A 20 -7.94 9.09 1.88
CA TRP A 20 -7.71 8.27 0.70
C TRP A 20 -8.52 6.98 0.74
N VAL A 21 -9.44 6.83 -0.22
CA VAL A 21 -10.24 5.61 -0.42
C VAL A 21 -9.63 4.77 -1.55
N PRO A 22 -9.08 3.59 -1.27
CA PRO A 22 -8.47 2.72 -2.28
C PRO A 22 -9.50 1.78 -2.91
N PHE A 23 -9.44 1.63 -4.22
CA PHE A 23 -10.21 0.66 -5.00
C PHE A 23 -9.25 -0.25 -5.78
N ARG A 24 -9.58 -1.53 -5.85
CA ARG A 24 -8.77 -2.57 -6.49
C ARG A 24 -9.59 -3.34 -7.52
N GLU A 25 -9.06 -3.49 -8.73
CA GLU A 25 -9.63 -4.36 -9.77
C GLU A 25 -8.65 -5.51 -10.11
N PRO A 26 -9.07 -6.79 -10.09
CA PRO A 26 -10.38 -7.26 -9.65
C PRO A 26 -10.62 -6.99 -8.17
N ALA A 27 -11.90 -6.84 -7.80
CA ALA A 27 -12.30 -6.69 -6.41
C ALA A 27 -11.66 -7.79 -5.55
N GLY A 28 -10.92 -7.35 -4.53
CA GLY A 28 -10.19 -8.23 -3.62
C GLY A 28 -10.94 -8.46 -2.31
N ASP A 29 -10.19 -8.95 -1.32
CA ASP A 29 -10.64 -9.04 0.07
C ASP A 29 -10.91 -7.63 0.64
N GLU A 30 -12.07 -7.43 1.25
CA GLU A 30 -12.44 -6.20 1.95
C GLU A 30 -11.47 -5.87 3.08
N ASN A 31 -10.91 -6.89 3.74
CA ASN A 31 -9.90 -6.70 4.77
C ASN A 31 -8.61 -6.10 4.19
N LEU A 32 -8.20 -6.51 2.99
CA LEU A 32 -7.05 -5.93 2.30
C LEU A 32 -7.30 -4.46 1.91
N ARG A 33 -8.50 -4.14 1.43
CA ARG A 33 -8.89 -2.75 1.13
C ARG A 33 -8.73 -1.87 2.37
N ARG A 34 -9.27 -2.31 3.51
CA ARG A 34 -9.16 -1.61 4.80
C ARG A 34 -7.72 -1.49 5.30
N ALA A 35 -6.90 -2.54 5.11
CA ALA A 35 -5.49 -2.52 5.46
C ALA A 35 -4.72 -1.45 4.67
N VAL A 36 -4.98 -1.35 3.36
CA VAL A 36 -4.39 -0.31 2.51
C VAL A 36 -4.89 1.08 2.92
N GLU A 37 -6.19 1.26 3.08
CA GLU A 37 -6.79 2.53 3.55
C GLU A 37 -6.16 2.99 4.87
N THR A 38 -6.02 2.07 5.84
CA THR A 38 -5.43 2.35 7.14
C THR A 38 -3.95 2.71 7.05
N LEU A 39 -3.20 2.08 6.15
CA LEU A 39 -1.81 2.45 5.88
C LEU A 39 -1.73 3.88 5.32
N LEU A 40 -2.58 4.21 4.35
CA LEU A 40 -2.58 5.48 3.64
C LEU A 40 -3.04 6.66 4.49
N MET A 41 -3.83 6.46 5.56
CA MET A 41 -4.15 7.53 6.52
C MET A 41 -2.90 8.23 7.09
N GLY A 42 -1.78 7.52 7.20
CA GLY A 42 -0.50 8.11 7.63
C GLY A 42 0.35 8.70 6.49
N ILE A 43 -0.17 8.76 5.26
CA ILE A 43 0.49 9.19 4.03
C ILE A 43 -0.40 10.26 3.36
N ALA A 44 -0.52 11.42 4.01
CA ALA A 44 -1.55 12.41 3.69
C ALA A 44 -1.25 13.35 2.50
N SER A 45 -0.13 13.20 1.80
CA SER A 45 0.25 14.11 0.70
C SER A 45 1.08 13.42 -0.37
N ALA A 46 1.19 14.02 -1.55
CA ALA A 46 2.05 13.53 -2.61
C ALA A 46 3.51 13.43 -2.16
N GLY A 47 4.00 14.44 -1.42
CA GLY A 47 5.35 14.41 -0.84
C GLY A 47 5.54 13.29 0.18
N ALA A 48 4.54 13.00 1.01
CA ALA A 48 4.58 11.89 1.95
C ALA A 48 4.56 10.54 1.21
N ALA A 49 3.72 10.40 0.18
CA ALA A 49 3.62 9.19 -0.63
C ALA A 49 4.94 8.89 -1.37
N GLU A 50 5.56 9.92 -1.94
CA GLU A 50 6.88 9.79 -2.60
C GLU A 50 7.96 9.37 -1.61
N THR A 51 7.98 10.00 -0.43
CA THR A 51 8.94 9.67 0.63
C THR A 51 8.77 8.23 1.09
N TYR A 52 7.52 7.79 1.29
CA TYR A 52 7.23 6.42 1.70
C TYR A 52 7.65 5.40 0.64
N LEU A 53 7.30 5.63 -0.63
CA LEU A 53 7.72 4.76 -1.74
C LEU A 53 9.25 4.71 -1.90
N ALA A 54 9.92 5.86 -1.77
CA ALA A 54 11.37 5.93 -1.85
C ALA A 54 12.05 5.16 -0.71
N ALA A 55 11.56 5.31 0.52
CA ALA A 55 12.04 4.56 1.68
C ALA A 55 11.84 3.04 1.50
N TRP A 56 10.64 2.64 1.08
CA TRP A 56 10.32 1.24 0.80
C TRP A 56 11.28 0.61 -0.22
N ARG A 57 11.59 1.34 -1.31
CA ARG A 57 12.55 0.89 -2.34
C ARG A 57 13.98 0.82 -1.82
N ALA A 58 14.41 1.84 -1.07
CA ALA A 58 15.75 1.87 -0.50
C ALA A 58 15.99 0.69 0.46
N ASP A 59 15.02 0.40 1.34
CA ASP A 59 15.11 -0.73 2.25
C ASP A 59 14.98 -2.08 1.55
N SER A 60 14.12 -2.17 0.52
CA SER A 60 14.06 -3.36 -0.34
C SER A 60 15.40 -3.64 -1.01
N GLN A 61 16.10 -2.62 -1.51
CA GLN A 61 17.42 -2.78 -2.13
C GLN A 61 18.50 -3.13 -1.09
N ARG A 62 18.43 -2.52 0.09
CA ARG A 62 19.45 -2.69 1.14
C ARG A 62 19.36 -4.04 1.85
N TRP A 63 18.15 -4.50 2.14
CA TRP A 63 17.91 -5.65 3.01
C TRP A 63 17.27 -6.84 2.29
N GLY A 64 16.60 -6.60 1.15
CA GLY A 64 15.82 -7.61 0.43
C GLY A 64 14.51 -7.94 1.14
N THR A 65 14.57 -8.53 2.34
CA THR A 65 13.42 -8.96 3.14
C THR A 65 13.65 -8.73 4.63
N GLY A 66 12.60 -8.85 5.45
CA GLY A 66 12.68 -8.80 6.91
C GLY A 66 12.64 -7.38 7.51
N PHE A 67 12.57 -6.33 6.68
CA PHE A 67 12.38 -4.96 7.15
C PHE A 67 10.89 -4.60 7.24
N SER A 68 10.59 -3.53 7.98
CA SER A 68 9.25 -2.99 8.11
C SER A 68 9.28 -1.47 7.99
N LEU A 69 8.26 -0.90 7.36
CA LEU A 69 8.03 0.53 7.29
C LEU A 69 6.63 0.81 7.85
N GLY A 70 6.57 1.67 8.86
CA GLY A 70 5.35 1.99 9.59
C GLY A 70 4.83 3.37 9.25
N THR A 71 3.52 3.52 9.33
CA THR A 71 2.84 4.80 9.50
C THR A 71 2.32 4.91 10.94
N ALA A 72 1.55 5.97 11.24
CA ALA A 72 0.95 6.11 12.56
C ALA A 72 -0.07 5.00 12.88
N SER A 73 -0.66 4.36 11.86
CA SER A 73 -1.85 3.49 11.98
C SER A 73 -1.63 2.05 11.54
N ALA A 74 -0.64 1.78 10.68
CA ALA A 74 -0.35 0.43 10.19
C ALA A 74 1.14 0.28 9.85
N THR A 75 1.58 -0.97 9.73
CA THR A 75 2.96 -1.31 9.33
C THR A 75 2.95 -2.23 8.11
N ALA A 76 3.76 -1.90 7.11
CA ALA A 76 4.07 -2.80 6.00
C ALA A 76 5.40 -3.52 6.28
N ARG A 77 5.38 -4.84 6.36
CA ARG A 77 6.57 -5.69 6.55
C ARG A 77 6.87 -6.48 5.28
N ARG A 78 8.10 -6.39 4.78
CA ARG A 78 8.55 -7.25 3.68
C ARG A 78 8.81 -8.67 4.22
N ALA A 79 7.78 -9.51 4.23
CA ALA A 79 7.83 -10.84 4.82
C ALA A 79 8.67 -11.83 3.99
N SER A 80 8.65 -11.69 2.66
CA SER A 80 9.48 -12.46 1.74
C SER A 80 9.77 -11.66 0.46
N SER A 81 10.43 -12.27 -0.52
CA SER A 81 10.60 -11.68 -1.84
C SER A 81 9.26 -11.46 -2.57
N GLU A 82 8.25 -12.28 -2.25
CA GLU A 82 6.96 -12.32 -2.94
C GLU A 82 5.81 -11.72 -2.13
N LEU A 83 5.98 -11.54 -0.82
CA LEU A 83 4.90 -11.12 0.09
C LEU A 83 5.29 -9.93 0.96
N VAL A 84 4.32 -9.04 1.13
CA VAL A 84 4.30 -7.97 2.12
C VAL A 84 3.14 -8.25 3.06
N ARG A 85 3.42 -8.24 4.36
CA ARG A 85 2.40 -8.33 5.40
C ARG A 85 2.02 -6.93 5.86
N LEU A 86 0.74 -6.62 5.80
CA LEU A 86 0.16 -5.43 6.43
C LEU A 86 -0.25 -5.81 7.85
N ILE A 87 0.25 -5.05 8.81
CA ILE A 87 0.09 -5.29 10.24
C ILE A 87 -0.65 -4.11 10.81
N ASP A 88 -1.76 -4.40 11.48
CA ASP A 88 -2.60 -3.41 12.13
C ASP A 88 -2.03 -3.01 13.50
N LEU A 89 -2.21 -1.75 13.91
CA LEU A 89 -1.73 -1.25 15.20
C LEU A 89 -2.85 -1.00 16.23
N TYR A 90 -4.12 -0.93 15.82
CA TYR A 90 -5.22 -0.42 16.66
C TYR A 90 -6.56 -1.17 16.58
N GLY A 91 -6.60 -2.33 15.93
CA GLY A 91 -7.77 -3.16 15.68
C GLY A 91 -8.62 -2.77 14.48
N GLN A 92 -8.08 -2.05 13.48
CA GLN A 92 -8.87 -1.57 12.32
C GLN A 92 -9.07 -2.63 11.24
N PHE A 93 -8.14 -3.57 11.12
CA PHE A 93 -8.20 -4.71 10.19
C PHE A 93 -7.45 -5.92 10.77
N GLU A 94 -7.68 -7.10 10.19
CA GLU A 94 -6.90 -8.30 10.52
C GLU A 94 -5.60 -8.32 9.71
N ASP A 95 -4.45 -8.61 10.33
CA ASP A 95 -3.19 -8.79 9.62
C ASP A 95 -3.35 -9.62 8.33
N CYS A 96 -2.95 -9.07 7.20
CA CYS A 96 -3.12 -9.71 5.90
C CYS A 96 -1.89 -9.58 5.02
N ASP A 97 -1.79 -10.45 4.02
CA ASP A 97 -0.71 -10.44 3.05
C ASP A 97 -1.17 -9.85 1.71
N ILE A 98 -0.28 -9.10 1.07
CA ILE A 98 -0.39 -8.63 -0.30
C ILE A 98 0.87 -9.04 -1.06
N ALA A 99 0.73 -9.36 -2.35
CA ALA A 99 1.87 -9.66 -3.18
C ALA A 99 2.82 -8.46 -3.25
N ALA A 100 4.12 -8.70 -3.21
CA ALA A 100 5.10 -7.62 -3.06
C ALA A 100 5.20 -6.71 -4.29
N ASP A 101 4.99 -7.27 -5.48
CA ASP A 101 4.88 -6.51 -6.73
C ASP A 101 3.59 -5.70 -6.78
N GLU A 102 2.47 -6.27 -6.33
CA GLU A 102 1.19 -5.58 -6.19
C GLU A 102 1.30 -4.42 -5.21
N PHE A 103 1.94 -4.61 -4.06
CA PHE A 103 2.16 -3.56 -3.07
C PHE A 103 2.98 -2.39 -3.62
N GLU A 104 4.06 -2.67 -4.36
CA GLU A 104 4.83 -1.60 -5.00
C GLU A 104 4.01 -0.86 -6.07
N THR A 105 3.22 -1.58 -6.85
CA THR A 105 2.30 -0.99 -7.84
C THR A 105 1.30 -0.06 -7.17
N MET A 106 0.67 -0.54 -6.10
CA MET A 106 -0.30 0.20 -5.28
C MET A 106 0.30 1.52 -4.78
N LEU A 107 1.53 1.51 -4.26
CA LEU A 107 2.21 2.73 -3.82
C LEU A 107 2.50 3.70 -4.99
N GLN A 108 2.87 3.18 -6.17
CA GLN A 108 3.09 4.01 -7.36
C GLN A 108 1.80 4.68 -7.85
N ASP A 109 0.72 3.92 -7.89
CA ASP A 109 -0.61 4.39 -8.29
C ASP A 109 -1.12 5.45 -7.29
N HIS A 110 -0.88 5.25 -5.99
CA HIS A 110 -1.20 6.23 -4.95
C HIS A 110 -0.41 7.53 -5.11
N VAL A 111 0.90 7.46 -5.37
CA VAL A 111 1.72 8.66 -5.67
C VAL A 111 1.16 9.43 -6.87
N ALA A 112 0.76 8.73 -7.94
CA ALA A 112 0.19 9.36 -9.13
C ALA A 112 -1.15 10.05 -8.82
N ALA A 113 -2.01 9.42 -8.02
CA ALA A 113 -3.27 10.00 -7.58
C ALA A 113 -3.05 11.23 -6.69
N ALA A 114 -2.14 11.15 -5.72
CA ALA A 114 -1.83 12.25 -4.81
C ALA A 114 -1.29 13.49 -5.54
N ARG A 115 -0.38 13.31 -6.50
CA ARG A 115 0.09 14.41 -7.36
C ARG A 115 -1.02 15.05 -8.17
N THR A 116 -1.95 14.24 -8.66
CA THR A 116 -3.09 14.73 -9.45
C THR A 116 -4.04 15.56 -8.59
N ALA A 117 -4.26 15.15 -7.33
CA ALA A 117 -5.13 15.87 -6.40
C ALA A 117 -4.55 17.23 -5.95
N GLU A 118 -3.22 17.36 -5.91
CA GLU A 118 -2.53 18.61 -5.54
C GLU A 118 -2.31 19.60 -6.70
N SER A 119 -2.61 19.20 -7.95
CA SER A 119 -2.40 20.00 -9.17
C SER A 119 -3.57 20.93 -9.49
#